data_AF-A0A7X3HNQ9-F1
#
_entry.id   AF-A0A7X3HNQ9-F1
#
_cell.length_a   1.000
_cell.length_b   1.000
_cell.length_c   1.000
_cell.angle_alpha   90.00
_cell.angle_beta   90.00
_cell.angle_gamma   90.00
#
_symmetry.space_group_name_H-M   'P 1'
#
loop_
_entity.id
_entity.type
_entity.pdbx_description
1 polymer ?
#
loop_
_entity_poly.entity_id
_entity_poly.type
_entity_poly.pdbx_seq_one_letter_code
_entity_poly.pdbx_strand_id
1 'polypeptide(L)'
;MSHNEPTGYEIIAEPSNINGTEGTEWNVQLTHLLRNTERYAWGNWTLDPEIQVGALGWFDPSDTHVQLAHHQMDLTPTEQRASVDWHLEQGHVRQTTAGVQFDVPYLDPTTGTEVTIGLQSKWEFGSKGSLTSQGSAYGVAYVENAAQYMLDNYQEIYDVAKSVHKTNGANIVQGFGMITKVWLTDGCVNLGSRQDKSEFSITGSVDGVSAMTGSDQSASLKGSYKSTSTVDNVEKRIFPSKANIVEQNDPVAYAYEFSSFAGETIVIPRYIADISALNLSLHNTGSYIVNATVTYTSGGQPQERKTRISGGLTGQITDIPLDATNMDIRMDFVAGTTQVLRVSNPLNTWFMGRGQIELTGWWPTASGAQWK
;
A
#
# COMPACT_ATOMS: atom_id res chain seq x y z
N MET A 1 11.79 13.09 -34.13
CA MET A 1 11.28 14.08 -33.16
C MET A 1 10.37 13.32 -32.21
N SER A 2 10.90 12.90 -31.06
CA SER A 2 10.16 12.12 -30.08
C SER A 2 9.30 13.05 -29.22
N HIS A 3 8.01 12.74 -29.13
CA HIS A 3 7.14 13.33 -28.13
C HIS A 3 7.40 12.64 -26.80
N ASN A 4 7.98 13.39 -25.86
CA ASN A 4 7.90 13.09 -24.43
C ASN A 4 6.51 13.52 -23.97
N GLU A 5 5.69 12.57 -23.53
CA GLU A 5 4.59 12.88 -22.62
C GLU A 5 5.15 13.03 -21.20
N PRO A 6 4.74 14.05 -20.43
CA PRO A 6 5.15 14.19 -19.04
C PRO A 6 4.30 13.24 -18.18
N THR A 7 4.89 12.17 -17.69
CA THR A 7 4.32 11.40 -16.59
C THR A 7 4.29 12.31 -15.36
N GLY A 8 3.08 12.66 -14.91
CA GLY A 8 2.83 13.58 -13.79
C GLY A 8 3.16 12.98 -12.41
N TYR A 9 4.37 12.45 -12.23
CA TYR A 9 4.88 12.00 -10.95
C TYR A 9 6.08 12.85 -10.57
N GLU A 10 5.90 13.63 -9.51
CA GLU A 10 7.01 14.28 -8.84
C GLU A 10 7.76 13.19 -8.08
N ILE A 11 9.01 12.92 -8.49
CA ILE A 11 9.95 12.17 -7.66
C ILE A 11 10.20 13.04 -6.44
N ILE A 12 9.48 12.77 -5.33
CA ILE A 12 9.80 13.36 -4.04
C ILE A 12 11.22 12.87 -3.73
N ALA A 13 12.14 13.82 -3.59
CA ALA A 13 13.58 13.60 -3.56
C ALA A 13 14.03 12.37 -2.73
N GLU A 14 15.08 11.72 -3.21
CA GLU A 14 15.82 10.68 -2.49
C GLU A 14 16.02 11.10 -1.02
N PRO A 15 15.68 10.25 -0.03
CA PRO A 15 15.97 10.54 1.37
C PRO A 15 17.48 10.73 1.53
N SER A 16 17.90 11.97 1.81
CA SER A 16 19.30 12.40 1.79
C SER A 16 20.17 11.83 2.92
N ASN A 17 19.64 10.91 3.74
CA ASN A 17 20.33 10.31 4.87
C ASN A 17 19.91 8.86 5.07
N ILE A 18 20.36 7.94 4.22
CA ILE A 18 20.26 6.49 4.50
C ILE A 18 21.32 6.13 5.56
N ASN A 19 20.98 6.34 6.84
CA ASN A 19 21.86 6.09 7.99
C ASN A 19 21.18 5.19 9.04
N GLY A 20 19.89 4.89 8.92
CA GLY A 20 19.15 4.03 9.85
C GLY A 20 19.56 2.55 9.74
N THR A 21 19.83 1.90 10.86
CA THR A 21 20.14 0.46 10.93
C THR A 21 18.89 -0.44 10.97
N GLU A 22 17.68 0.14 11.03
CA GLU A 22 16.47 -0.57 11.46
C GLU A 22 15.49 -0.96 10.33
N GLY A 23 15.79 -0.66 9.07
CA GLY A 23 14.93 -1.05 7.93
C GLY A 23 13.79 -0.08 7.62
N THR A 24 13.55 0.92 8.47
CA THR A 24 12.51 1.94 8.30
C THR A 24 12.63 2.70 6.97
N GLU A 25 13.85 3.13 6.61
CA GLU A 25 14.11 3.86 5.35
C GLU A 25 13.81 3.02 4.10
N TRP A 26 14.05 1.71 4.17
CA TRP A 26 13.74 0.79 3.08
C TRP A 26 12.24 0.52 2.98
N ASN A 27 11.55 0.47 4.12
CA ASN A 27 10.10 0.34 4.15
C ASN A 27 9.39 1.56 3.53
N VAL A 28 9.90 2.77 3.76
CA VAL A 28 9.43 3.99 3.10
C VAL A 28 9.51 3.82 1.57
N GLN A 29 10.67 3.42 1.06
CA GLN A 29 10.88 3.28 -0.39
C GLN A 29 10.03 2.16 -0.99
N LEU A 30 9.95 0.99 -0.34
CA LEU A 30 9.06 -0.10 -0.75
C LEU A 30 7.60 0.36 -0.78
N THR A 31 7.15 1.09 0.24
CA THR A 31 5.79 1.65 0.30
C THR A 31 5.54 2.58 -0.89
N HIS A 32 6.49 3.45 -1.25
CA HIS A 32 6.35 4.32 -2.41
C HIS A 32 6.24 3.53 -3.72
N LEU A 33 7.07 2.49 -3.91
CA LEU A 33 7.00 1.64 -5.09
C LEU A 33 5.68 0.88 -5.18
N LEU A 34 5.21 0.29 -4.07
CA LEU A 34 3.92 -0.39 -4.00
C LEU A 34 2.78 0.54 -4.39
N ARG A 35 2.82 1.81 -3.97
CA ARG A 35 1.76 2.78 -4.26
C ARG A 35 1.65 3.19 -5.72
N ASN A 36 2.64 2.86 -6.55
CA ASN A 36 2.53 3.04 -8.01
C ASN A 36 1.50 2.08 -8.63
N THR A 37 1.27 0.91 -8.02
CA THR A 37 0.29 -0.08 -8.48
C THR A 37 -0.91 -0.17 -7.52
N GLU A 38 -0.64 -0.18 -6.21
CA GLU A 38 -1.60 -0.33 -5.13
C GLU A 38 -1.55 0.89 -4.21
N ARG A 39 -2.28 1.95 -4.59
CA ARG A 39 -2.22 3.30 -3.99
C ARG A 39 -2.33 3.35 -2.45
N TYR A 40 -2.94 2.36 -1.83
CA TYR A 40 -3.21 2.30 -0.40
C TYR A 40 -2.34 1.31 0.38
N ALA A 41 -1.42 0.63 -0.31
CA ALA A 41 -0.54 -0.33 0.30
C ALA A 41 0.52 0.33 1.20
N TRP A 42 0.93 -0.43 2.21
CA TRP A 42 2.10 -0.24 3.04
C TRP A 42 3.06 -1.42 2.83
N GLY A 43 4.36 -1.14 2.80
CA GLY A 43 5.38 -2.19 2.71
C GLY A 43 5.57 -2.92 4.03
N ASN A 44 5.94 -4.20 3.96
CA ASN A 44 6.49 -4.99 5.06
C ASN A 44 7.93 -5.41 4.70
N TRP A 45 8.85 -4.44 4.73
CA TRP A 45 10.25 -4.68 4.37
C TRP A 45 10.90 -5.76 5.23
N THR A 46 10.59 -5.77 6.52
CA THR A 46 11.15 -6.71 7.51
C THR A 46 10.61 -8.12 7.37
N LEU A 47 9.52 -8.31 6.62
CA LEU A 47 8.79 -9.58 6.50
C LEU A 47 8.36 -10.07 7.87
N ASP A 48 7.77 -9.17 8.66
CA ASP A 48 7.24 -9.50 9.99
C ASP A 48 6.02 -10.44 9.85
N PRO A 49 6.07 -11.67 10.40
CA PRO A 49 4.96 -12.62 10.31
C PRO A 49 3.74 -12.21 11.14
N GLU A 50 3.87 -11.26 12.07
CA GLU A 50 2.72 -10.76 12.84
C GLU A 50 1.85 -9.77 12.03
N ILE A 51 2.34 -9.31 10.86
CA ILE A 51 1.56 -8.54 9.90
C ILE A 51 0.63 -9.49 9.15
N GLN A 52 -0.54 -9.71 9.73
CA GLN A 52 -1.59 -10.56 9.19
C GLN A 52 -2.95 -9.84 9.26
N VAL A 53 -3.91 -10.33 8.48
CA VAL A 53 -5.27 -9.79 8.48
C VAL A 53 -5.88 -9.89 9.87
N GLY A 54 -6.45 -8.81 10.39
CA GLY A 54 -7.03 -8.76 11.74
C GLY A 54 -6.05 -8.34 12.84
N ALA A 55 -4.76 -8.19 12.54
CA ALA A 55 -3.80 -7.67 13.51
C ALA A 55 -4.09 -6.19 13.81
N LEU A 56 -4.11 -5.84 15.09
CA LEU A 56 -4.30 -4.47 15.55
C LEU A 56 -2.95 -3.76 15.71
N GLY A 57 -2.95 -2.47 15.40
CA GLY A 57 -1.74 -1.65 15.53
C GLY A 57 -2.02 -0.17 15.35
N TRP A 58 -0.95 0.60 15.26
CA TRP A 58 -1.01 2.01 14.93
C TRP A 58 0.14 2.46 14.03
N PHE A 59 -0.09 3.54 13.30
CA PHE A 59 0.97 4.26 12.60
C PHE A 59 1.45 5.44 13.42
N ASP A 60 2.76 5.66 13.39
CA ASP A 60 3.30 7.02 13.52
C ASP A 60 3.41 7.61 12.10
N PRO A 61 2.77 8.75 11.80
CA PRO A 61 2.85 9.39 10.49
C PRO A 61 4.29 9.66 9.99
N SER A 62 5.31 9.67 10.86
CA SER A 62 6.71 9.86 10.44
C SER A 62 7.41 8.61 9.94
N ASP A 63 6.99 7.41 10.36
CA ASP A 63 7.88 6.24 10.30
C ASP A 63 7.46 5.16 9.29
N THR A 64 6.30 5.31 8.62
CA THR A 64 5.76 4.41 7.57
C THR A 64 5.66 2.92 7.92
N HIS A 65 5.88 2.55 9.18
CA HIS A 65 5.72 1.19 9.68
C HIS A 65 4.54 1.15 10.65
N VAL A 66 3.78 0.07 10.60
CA VAL A 66 2.79 -0.23 11.63
C VAL A 66 3.53 -0.71 12.87
N GLN A 67 3.17 -0.14 14.01
CA GLN A 67 3.53 -0.69 15.32
C GLN A 67 2.38 -1.59 15.76
N LEU A 68 2.65 -2.88 15.92
CA LEU A 68 1.64 -3.86 16.30
C LEU A 68 1.33 -3.76 17.79
N ALA A 69 0.06 -3.90 18.13
CA ALA A 69 -0.39 -4.02 19.51
C ALA A 69 -0.27 -5.45 20.04
N HIS A 70 0.29 -6.37 19.24
CA HIS A 70 0.36 -7.81 19.50
C HIS A 70 -1.00 -8.43 19.88
N HIS A 71 -2.08 -7.90 19.30
CA HIS A 71 -3.44 -8.41 19.42
C HIS A 71 -3.98 -8.75 18.05
N GLN A 72 -4.58 -9.93 17.96
CA GLN A 72 -5.16 -10.48 16.74
C GLN A 72 -6.67 -10.61 16.94
N MET A 73 -7.45 -9.98 16.06
CA MET A 73 -8.90 -10.14 16.05
C MET A 73 -9.29 -11.56 15.61
N ASP A 74 -10.31 -12.12 16.26
CA ASP A 74 -10.90 -13.40 15.87
C ASP A 74 -11.81 -13.21 14.65
N LEU A 75 -11.22 -13.39 13.46
CA LEU A 75 -11.91 -13.33 12.18
C LEU A 75 -11.34 -14.35 11.21
N THR A 76 -12.17 -14.72 10.23
CA THR A 76 -11.76 -15.59 9.13
C THR A 76 -11.52 -14.75 7.88
N PRO A 77 -10.27 -14.60 7.40
CA PRO A 77 -9.98 -13.89 6.16
C PRO A 77 -10.53 -14.62 4.93
N THR A 78 -10.93 -13.86 3.92
CA THR A 78 -11.11 -14.37 2.56
C THR A 78 -9.75 -14.41 1.87
N GLU A 79 -9.42 -15.52 1.24
CA GLU A 79 -8.16 -15.70 0.49
C GLU A 79 -8.39 -15.80 -1.01
N GLN A 80 -7.50 -15.21 -1.79
CA GLN A 80 -7.44 -15.34 -3.23
C GLN A 80 -6.00 -15.61 -3.68
N ARG A 81 -5.81 -16.65 -4.48
CA ARG A 81 -4.50 -17.00 -5.03
C ARG A 81 -4.02 -15.99 -6.06
N ALA A 82 -2.73 -15.69 -6.02
CA ALA A 82 -2.10 -14.84 -7.02
C ALA A 82 -1.92 -15.60 -8.32
N SER A 83 -1.97 -14.88 -9.44
CA SER A 83 -1.65 -15.42 -10.77
C SER A 83 -0.38 -14.82 -11.37
N VAL A 84 0.27 -13.90 -10.65
CA VAL A 84 1.47 -13.19 -11.08
C VAL A 84 2.40 -12.99 -9.87
N ASP A 85 3.68 -13.20 -10.11
CA ASP A 85 4.74 -12.82 -9.17
C ASP A 85 4.90 -11.29 -9.13
N TRP A 86 5.49 -10.78 -8.06
CA TRP A 86 5.80 -9.35 -7.97
C TRP A 86 7.30 -9.13 -8.11
N HIS A 87 7.61 -7.98 -8.72
CA HIS A 87 8.95 -7.49 -8.88
C HIS A 87 8.91 -5.97 -8.81
N LEU A 88 9.55 -5.42 -7.77
CA LEU A 88 9.66 -3.98 -7.53
C LEU A 88 11.13 -3.63 -7.46
N GLU A 89 11.53 -2.58 -8.16
CA GLU A 89 12.92 -2.16 -8.25
C GLU A 89 13.01 -0.63 -8.29
N GLN A 90 14.08 -0.10 -7.69
CA GLN A 90 14.45 1.31 -7.77
C GLN A 90 15.96 1.45 -7.92
N GLY A 91 16.37 2.41 -8.76
CA GLY A 91 17.77 2.78 -8.95
C GLY A 91 18.49 1.85 -9.94
N HIS A 92 19.80 1.69 -9.74
CA HIS A 92 20.64 0.84 -10.58
C HIS A 92 20.75 -0.55 -9.96
N VAL A 93 19.87 -1.46 -10.34
CA VAL A 93 19.94 -2.87 -9.96
C VAL A 93 20.05 -3.71 -11.22
N ARG A 94 20.87 -4.76 -11.16
CA ARG A 94 20.96 -5.75 -12.23
C ARG A 94 20.92 -7.13 -11.61
N GLN A 95 19.91 -7.92 -11.98
CA GLN A 95 19.86 -9.33 -11.65
C GLN A 95 20.47 -10.18 -12.78
N THR A 96 21.30 -11.15 -12.40
CA THR A 96 21.80 -12.20 -13.28
C THR A 96 21.56 -13.55 -12.64
N THR A 97 21.20 -14.54 -13.44
CA THR A 97 20.92 -15.90 -12.98
C THR A 97 21.77 -16.89 -13.78
N ALA A 98 22.44 -17.81 -13.10
CA ALA A 98 23.30 -18.82 -13.71
C ALA A 98 23.15 -20.17 -13.02
N GLY A 99 23.26 -21.25 -13.80
CA GLY A 99 23.32 -22.61 -13.26
C GLY A 99 24.65 -22.83 -12.54
N VAL A 100 24.61 -23.52 -11.40
CA VAL A 100 25.80 -23.87 -10.62
C VAL A 100 25.85 -25.38 -10.40
N GLN A 101 27.05 -25.95 -10.48
CA GLN A 101 27.27 -27.35 -10.11
C GLN A 101 27.65 -27.42 -8.63
N PHE A 102 27.02 -28.31 -7.87
CA PHE A 102 27.38 -28.55 -6.49
C PHE A 102 28.44 -29.64 -6.40
N ASP A 103 29.56 -29.35 -5.73
CA ASP A 103 30.62 -30.32 -5.49
C ASP A 103 30.16 -31.51 -4.64
N VAL A 104 29.19 -31.26 -3.74
CA VAL A 104 28.50 -32.25 -2.92
C VAL A 104 27.01 -32.15 -3.23
N PRO A 105 26.31 -33.27 -3.50
CA PRO A 105 24.86 -33.26 -3.72
C PRO A 105 24.14 -32.47 -2.63
N TYR A 106 23.26 -31.58 -3.05
CA TYR A 106 22.46 -30.75 -2.15
C TYR A 106 21.09 -31.40 -1.96
N LEU A 107 20.74 -31.73 -0.72
CA LEU A 107 19.39 -32.19 -0.41
C LEU A 107 18.44 -30.99 -0.44
N ASP A 108 17.58 -30.92 -1.46
CA ASP A 108 16.59 -29.87 -1.60
C ASP A 108 15.50 -30.04 -0.52
N PRO A 109 15.32 -29.07 0.40
CA PRO A 109 14.31 -29.16 1.44
C PRO A 109 12.87 -29.08 0.91
N THR A 110 12.65 -28.55 -0.30
CA THR A 110 11.33 -28.46 -0.93
C THR A 110 10.85 -29.81 -1.47
N THR A 111 11.76 -30.59 -2.05
CA THR A 111 11.42 -31.86 -2.71
C THR A 111 11.91 -33.10 -1.95
N GLY A 112 12.81 -32.94 -0.98
CA GLY A 112 13.48 -34.03 -0.27
C GLY A 112 14.45 -34.84 -1.15
N THR A 113 14.86 -34.32 -2.30
CA THR A 113 15.71 -35.02 -3.28
C THR A 113 17.09 -34.38 -3.35
N GLU A 114 18.13 -35.20 -3.54
CA GLU A 114 19.49 -34.71 -3.79
C GLU A 114 19.63 -34.19 -5.22
N VAL A 115 20.12 -32.96 -5.35
CA VAL A 115 20.41 -32.30 -6.63
C VAL A 115 21.89 -31.96 -6.75
N THR A 116 22.46 -32.17 -7.94
CA THR A 116 23.87 -31.85 -8.25
C THR A 116 24.03 -30.56 -9.07
N ILE A 117 22.91 -30.07 -9.62
CA ILE A 117 22.83 -28.80 -10.34
C ILE A 117 21.84 -27.92 -9.59
N GLY A 118 22.24 -26.67 -9.35
CA GLY A 118 21.41 -25.65 -8.74
C GLY A 118 21.38 -24.37 -9.55
N LEU A 119 20.80 -23.35 -8.94
CA LEU A 119 20.66 -22.02 -9.49
C LEU A 119 21.33 -21.02 -8.56
N GLN A 120 22.05 -20.05 -9.12
CA GLN A 120 22.50 -18.86 -8.42
C GLN A 120 21.86 -17.64 -9.07
N SER A 121 21.19 -16.83 -8.26
CA SER A 121 20.75 -15.49 -8.64
C SER A 121 21.62 -14.46 -7.91
N LYS A 122 22.15 -13.50 -8.67
CA LYS A 122 23.04 -12.45 -8.22
C LYS A 122 22.45 -11.09 -8.57
N TRP A 123 22.44 -10.18 -7.60
CA TRP A 123 22.05 -8.79 -7.74
C TRP A 123 23.28 -7.90 -7.60
N GLU A 124 23.48 -7.02 -8.57
CA GLU A 124 24.53 -6.02 -8.60
C GLU A 124 23.88 -4.65 -8.47
N PHE A 125 24.29 -3.88 -7.46
CA PHE A 125 23.74 -2.56 -7.18
C PHE A 125 24.75 -1.48 -7.59
N GLY A 126 24.42 -0.67 -8.59
CA GLY A 126 25.32 0.35 -9.11
C GLY A 126 25.53 1.53 -8.16
N SER A 127 24.54 1.84 -7.31
CA SER A 127 24.52 3.02 -6.45
C SER A 127 23.90 2.73 -5.08
N LYS A 128 24.36 3.45 -4.06
CA LYS A 128 23.71 3.53 -2.75
C LYS A 128 22.24 3.95 -2.91
N GLY A 129 21.35 3.32 -2.16
CA GLY A 129 19.91 3.57 -2.22
C GLY A 129 19.17 2.79 -3.31
N SER A 130 19.88 2.07 -4.19
CA SER A 130 19.24 1.10 -5.08
C SER A 130 18.59 -0.02 -4.26
N LEU A 131 17.41 -0.49 -4.68
CA LEU A 131 16.68 -1.53 -3.98
C LEU A 131 15.93 -2.46 -4.94
N THR A 132 15.68 -3.69 -4.48
CA THR A 132 14.74 -4.61 -5.12
C THR A 132 13.93 -5.36 -4.07
N SER A 133 12.66 -5.58 -4.36
CA SER A 133 11.76 -6.47 -3.62
C SER A 133 11.04 -7.35 -4.63
N GLN A 134 11.28 -8.65 -4.54
CA GLN A 134 10.69 -9.61 -5.48
C GLN A 134 10.55 -10.99 -4.84
N GLY A 135 9.67 -11.79 -5.42
CA GLY A 135 9.43 -13.15 -4.96
C GLY A 135 8.23 -13.76 -5.63
N SER A 136 7.96 -15.02 -5.27
CA SER A 136 6.77 -15.72 -5.75
C SER A 136 5.56 -15.37 -4.91
N ALA A 137 4.50 -14.91 -5.58
CA ALA A 137 3.28 -14.48 -4.90
C ALA A 137 2.43 -15.70 -4.51
N TYR A 138 2.06 -15.79 -3.23
CA TYR A 138 1.10 -16.80 -2.77
C TYR A 138 -0.34 -16.37 -3.10
N GLY A 139 -0.66 -15.11 -2.81
CA GLY A 139 -2.02 -14.61 -2.89
C GLY A 139 -2.26 -13.36 -2.06
N VAL A 140 -3.53 -13.07 -1.83
CA VAL A 140 -4.00 -12.01 -0.95
C VAL A 140 -4.98 -12.59 0.06
N ALA A 141 -4.91 -12.11 1.29
CA ALA A 141 -5.90 -12.36 2.32
C ALA A 141 -6.52 -11.03 2.74
N TYR A 142 -7.84 -10.98 2.97
CA TYR A 142 -8.54 -9.74 3.34
C TYR A 142 -9.82 -9.98 4.13
N VAL A 143 -10.29 -8.94 4.83
CA VAL A 143 -11.60 -8.92 5.50
C VAL A 143 -12.63 -8.24 4.61
N GLU A 144 -13.71 -8.96 4.28
CA GLU A 144 -14.88 -8.35 3.66
C GLU A 144 -15.59 -7.41 4.64
N ASN A 145 -15.99 -6.23 4.18
CA ASN A 145 -16.67 -5.22 5.02
C ASN A 145 -15.92 -4.88 6.32
N ALA A 146 -14.58 -4.82 6.27
CA ALA A 146 -13.73 -4.59 7.43
C ALA A 146 -14.17 -3.41 8.32
N ALA A 147 -14.63 -2.31 7.71
CA ALA A 147 -15.13 -1.15 8.45
C ALA A 147 -16.32 -1.48 9.35
N GLN A 148 -17.27 -2.28 8.87
CA GLN A 148 -18.42 -2.69 9.67
C GLN A 148 -17.99 -3.64 10.80
N TYR A 149 -17.12 -4.61 10.48
CA TYR A 149 -16.57 -5.53 11.50
C TYR A 149 -15.87 -4.76 12.63
N MET A 150 -15.06 -3.76 12.29
CA MET A 150 -14.38 -2.92 13.27
C MET A 150 -15.38 -2.14 14.15
N LEU A 151 -16.45 -1.59 13.56
CA LEU A 151 -17.49 -0.89 14.32
C LEU A 151 -18.26 -1.83 15.25
N ASP A 152 -18.61 -3.03 14.77
CA ASP A 152 -19.34 -4.04 15.56
C ASP A 152 -18.52 -4.55 16.76
N ASN A 153 -17.18 -4.54 16.63
CA ASN A 153 -16.24 -4.96 17.67
C ASN A 153 -15.50 -3.79 18.34
N TYR A 154 -16.08 -2.58 18.30
CA TYR A 154 -15.41 -1.37 18.79
C TYR A 154 -14.87 -1.50 20.21
N GLN A 155 -15.63 -2.10 21.13
CA GLN A 155 -15.23 -2.18 22.54
C GLN A 155 -13.96 -3.01 22.75
N GLU A 156 -13.83 -4.16 22.07
CA GLU A 156 -12.63 -4.99 22.15
C GLU A 156 -11.41 -4.23 21.63
N ILE A 157 -11.55 -3.61 20.44
CA ILE A 157 -10.49 -2.82 19.82
C ILE A 157 -10.13 -1.62 20.71
N TYR A 158 -11.13 -0.96 21.30
CA TYR A 158 -10.92 0.18 22.20
C TYR A 158 -10.12 -0.21 23.44
N ASP A 159 -10.38 -1.38 24.03
CA ASP A 159 -9.62 -1.87 25.18
C ASP A 159 -8.14 -2.12 24.82
N VAL A 160 -7.88 -2.64 23.62
CA VAL A 160 -6.50 -2.77 23.10
C VAL A 160 -5.88 -1.40 22.85
N ALA A 161 -6.57 -0.50 22.15
CA ALA A 161 -6.10 0.87 21.89
C ALA A 161 -5.75 1.60 23.18
N LYS A 162 -6.57 1.44 24.22
CA LYS A 162 -6.36 2.02 25.55
C LYS A 162 -5.11 1.47 26.22
N SER A 163 -4.84 0.17 26.06
CA SER A 163 -3.64 -0.47 26.62
C SER A 163 -2.33 0.08 26.04
N VAL A 164 -2.37 0.58 24.80
CA VAL A 164 -1.24 1.20 24.10
C VAL A 164 -1.34 2.73 24.00
N HIS A 165 -2.20 3.36 24.81
CA HIS A 165 -2.37 4.82 24.89
C HIS A 165 -2.80 5.50 23.56
N LYS A 166 -3.61 4.82 22.76
CA LYS A 166 -4.17 5.31 21.49
C LYS A 166 -5.66 5.64 21.60
N THR A 167 -6.05 6.25 22.72
CA THR A 167 -7.41 6.75 22.97
C THR A 167 -7.39 8.18 23.53
N ASN A 168 -8.45 8.94 23.29
CA ASN A 168 -8.67 10.28 23.87
C ASN A 168 -10.03 10.35 24.59
N GLY A 169 -10.06 9.90 25.84
CA GLY A 169 -11.32 9.73 26.57
C GLY A 169 -12.03 8.49 26.07
N ALA A 170 -13.25 8.62 25.54
CA ALA A 170 -14.07 7.50 25.06
C ALA A 170 -13.77 7.05 23.61
N ASN A 171 -12.86 7.74 22.93
CA ASN A 171 -12.64 7.61 21.49
C ASN A 171 -11.28 6.97 21.18
N ILE A 172 -11.23 6.12 20.15
CA ILE A 172 -9.98 5.68 19.53
C ILE A 172 -9.43 6.82 18.65
N VAL A 173 -8.14 7.10 18.77
CA VAL A 173 -7.49 8.14 17.95
C VAL A 173 -7.17 7.63 16.56
N GLN A 174 -7.17 8.55 15.59
CA GLN A 174 -6.73 8.26 14.23
C GLN A 174 -5.27 7.81 14.21
N GLY A 175 -4.97 6.90 13.28
CA GLY A 175 -3.72 6.16 13.24
C GLY A 175 -3.78 4.79 13.92
N PHE A 176 -4.70 4.54 14.88
CA PHE A 176 -4.93 3.20 15.44
C PHE A 176 -6.04 2.47 14.67
N GLY A 177 -5.89 1.16 14.53
CA GLY A 177 -6.83 0.34 13.77
C GLY A 177 -6.32 -1.06 13.46
N MET A 178 -6.70 -1.59 12.30
CA MET A 178 -6.55 -2.99 11.95
C MET A 178 -5.97 -3.17 10.55
N ILE A 179 -5.12 -4.19 10.40
CA ILE A 179 -4.69 -4.68 9.08
C ILE A 179 -5.87 -5.40 8.42
N THR A 180 -6.34 -4.88 7.29
CA THR A 180 -7.57 -5.37 6.64
C THR A 180 -7.31 -6.20 5.39
N LYS A 181 -6.10 -6.13 4.84
CA LYS A 181 -5.66 -6.93 3.69
C LYS A 181 -4.15 -7.09 3.73
N VAL A 182 -3.66 -8.24 3.30
CA VAL A 182 -2.23 -8.53 3.16
C VAL A 182 -1.97 -9.19 1.81
N TRP A 183 -0.81 -8.90 1.22
CA TRP A 183 -0.28 -9.64 0.07
C TRP A 183 0.80 -10.59 0.55
N LEU A 184 0.65 -11.86 0.21
CA LEU A 184 1.36 -12.98 0.80
C LEU A 184 2.39 -13.58 -0.16
N THR A 185 3.44 -14.17 0.41
CA THR A 185 4.49 -14.87 -0.32
C THR A 185 5.01 -16.10 0.40
N ASP A 186 5.38 -17.12 -0.39
CA ASP A 186 6.09 -18.33 0.06
C ASP A 186 7.62 -18.23 -0.10
N GLY A 187 8.12 -17.16 -0.71
CA GLY A 187 9.53 -17.02 -1.07
C GLY A 187 9.83 -15.62 -1.59
N CYS A 188 10.75 -14.90 -0.95
CA CYS A 188 11.10 -13.56 -1.41
C CYS A 188 12.47 -13.06 -0.95
N VAL A 189 12.92 -12.01 -1.65
CA VAL A 189 14.09 -11.22 -1.29
C VAL A 189 13.74 -9.72 -1.33
N ASN A 190 14.01 -9.04 -0.22
CA ASN A 190 14.08 -7.58 -0.11
C ASN A 190 15.55 -7.21 0.10
N LEU A 191 16.10 -6.45 -0.84
CA LEU A 191 17.52 -6.13 -0.88
C LEU A 191 17.68 -4.62 -1.07
N GLY A 192 18.45 -3.97 -0.20
CA GLY A 192 18.73 -2.55 -0.24
C GLY A 192 20.23 -2.27 -0.16
N SER A 193 20.76 -1.54 -1.14
CA SER A 193 22.18 -1.20 -1.18
C SER A 193 22.52 0.00 -0.32
N ARG A 194 23.41 -0.16 0.66
CA ARG A 194 23.90 0.95 1.50
C ARG A 194 25.15 1.63 0.94
N GLN A 195 25.72 1.11 -0.15
CA GLN A 195 26.98 1.56 -0.75
C GLN A 195 27.00 1.31 -2.26
N ASP A 196 27.70 2.17 -3.01
CA ASP A 196 27.87 1.97 -4.45
C ASP A 196 28.59 0.65 -4.77
N LYS A 197 28.17 -0.01 -5.86
CA LYS A 197 28.79 -1.24 -6.40
C LYS A 197 28.72 -2.46 -5.47
N SER A 198 27.75 -2.50 -4.55
CA SER A 198 27.53 -3.67 -3.69
C SER A 198 26.89 -4.84 -4.44
N GLU A 199 27.07 -6.05 -3.95
CA GLU A 199 26.48 -7.25 -4.57
C GLU A 199 25.86 -8.19 -3.53
N PHE A 200 24.80 -8.88 -3.92
CA PHE A 200 24.21 -9.96 -3.15
C PHE A 200 23.97 -11.16 -4.06
N SER A 201 24.11 -12.37 -3.55
CA SER A 201 23.66 -13.56 -4.27
C SER A 201 23.00 -14.57 -3.35
N ILE A 202 22.09 -15.35 -3.95
CA ILE A 202 21.43 -16.50 -3.33
C ILE A 202 21.68 -17.71 -4.23
N THR A 203 21.91 -18.86 -3.61
CA THR A 203 22.22 -20.10 -4.33
C THR A 203 21.49 -21.27 -3.68
N GLY A 204 20.89 -22.15 -4.48
CA GLY A 204 20.08 -23.28 -4.01
C GLY A 204 19.63 -24.19 -5.15
N SER A 205 18.64 -25.04 -4.91
CA SER A 205 17.98 -25.78 -5.99
C SER A 205 17.28 -24.82 -6.95
N VAL A 206 17.02 -25.27 -8.17
CA VAL A 206 16.33 -24.46 -9.19
C VAL A 206 14.95 -24.02 -8.67
N ASP A 207 14.14 -24.97 -8.20
CA ASP A 207 12.81 -24.72 -7.68
C ASP A 207 12.82 -23.77 -6.47
N GLY A 208 13.71 -24.03 -5.51
CA GLY A 208 13.83 -23.21 -4.30
C GLY A 208 14.22 -21.77 -4.59
N VAL A 209 15.25 -21.54 -5.43
CA VAL A 209 15.69 -20.19 -5.78
C VAL A 209 14.69 -19.49 -6.70
N SER A 210 14.08 -20.21 -7.64
CA SER A 210 13.05 -19.62 -8.50
C SER A 210 11.87 -19.08 -7.70
N ALA A 211 11.45 -19.80 -6.65
CA ALA A 211 10.42 -19.34 -5.72
C ALA A 211 10.86 -18.13 -4.89
N MET A 212 12.15 -18.02 -4.54
CA MET A 212 12.70 -16.84 -3.87
C MET A 212 12.72 -15.59 -4.75
N THR A 213 12.79 -15.76 -6.08
CA THR A 213 13.03 -14.65 -7.02
C THR A 213 11.90 -14.36 -7.99
N GLY A 214 10.77 -15.10 -7.93
CA GLY A 214 9.61 -14.86 -8.80
C GLY A 214 9.85 -15.22 -10.27
N SER A 215 10.60 -16.30 -10.54
CA SER A 215 10.97 -16.71 -11.90
C SER A 215 10.23 -17.94 -12.42
N ASP A 216 9.31 -18.53 -11.64
CA ASP A 216 8.48 -19.65 -12.09
C ASP A 216 7.08 -19.60 -11.46
N GLN A 217 6.04 -19.62 -12.31
CA GLN A 217 4.65 -19.29 -11.97
C GLN A 217 3.89 -20.44 -11.26
N SER A 218 4.60 -21.39 -10.66
CA SER A 218 3.97 -22.54 -10.04
C SER A 218 3.54 -22.19 -8.61
N ALA A 219 2.24 -22.03 -8.40
CA ALA A 219 1.58 -21.68 -7.14
C ALA A 219 1.81 -22.66 -5.96
N SER A 220 2.67 -23.67 -6.12
CA SER A 220 3.04 -24.64 -5.09
C SER A 220 4.53 -24.62 -4.71
N LEU A 221 5.35 -23.77 -5.32
CA LEU A 221 6.78 -23.73 -5.05
C LEU A 221 7.06 -22.86 -3.82
N LYS A 222 7.63 -23.47 -2.78
CA LYS A 222 8.10 -22.77 -1.59
C LYS A 222 9.55 -22.35 -1.72
N GLY A 223 9.84 -21.11 -1.32
CA GLY A 223 11.18 -20.56 -1.31
C GLY A 223 12.12 -21.37 -0.43
N SER A 224 13.31 -21.67 -0.95
CA SER A 224 14.41 -22.26 -0.19
C SER A 224 15.75 -21.95 -0.83
N TYR A 225 16.82 -21.97 -0.05
CA TYR A 225 18.16 -21.71 -0.55
C TYR A 225 19.23 -22.41 0.27
N LYS A 226 20.36 -22.73 -0.35
CA LYS A 226 21.51 -23.39 0.28
C LYS A 226 22.43 -22.39 0.99
N SER A 227 22.66 -21.24 0.37
CA SER A 227 23.58 -20.21 0.88
C SER A 227 23.32 -18.84 0.27
N THR A 228 23.78 -17.80 0.94
CA THR A 228 23.85 -16.44 0.40
C THR A 228 25.28 -15.92 0.45
N SER A 229 25.62 -14.99 -0.46
CA SER A 229 26.86 -14.22 -0.41
C SER A 229 26.54 -12.72 -0.46
N THR A 230 27.41 -11.91 0.13
CA THR A 230 27.25 -10.46 0.13
C THR A 230 28.63 -9.82 -0.02
N VAL A 231 28.76 -8.93 -0.99
CA VAL A 231 29.94 -8.09 -1.20
C VAL A 231 29.53 -6.66 -0.84
N ASP A 232 30.34 -6.01 -0.02
CA ASP A 232 30.05 -4.70 0.58
C ASP A 232 28.74 -4.69 1.39
N ASN A 233 28.15 -3.51 1.57
CA ASN A 233 27.04 -3.32 2.50
C ASN A 233 25.68 -3.38 1.80
N VAL A 234 25.08 -4.57 1.76
CA VAL A 234 23.67 -4.80 1.34
C VAL A 234 22.85 -5.16 2.56
N GLU A 235 21.78 -4.40 2.81
CA GLU A 235 20.73 -4.80 3.75
C GLU A 235 19.82 -5.81 3.05
N LYS A 236 19.48 -6.89 3.77
CA LYS A 236 18.73 -8.01 3.21
C LYS A 236 17.69 -8.51 4.19
N ARG A 237 16.47 -8.71 3.70
CA ARG A 237 15.40 -9.46 4.36
C ARG A 237 14.92 -10.50 3.36
N ILE A 238 15.00 -11.76 3.75
CA ILE A 238 14.68 -12.89 2.87
C ILE A 238 13.74 -13.82 3.62
N PHE A 239 12.78 -14.40 2.89
CA PHE A 239 11.87 -15.40 3.42
C PHE A 239 11.93 -16.65 2.54
N PRO A 240 12.22 -17.85 3.10
CA PRO A 240 12.56 -18.11 4.50
C PRO A 240 13.86 -17.40 4.94
N SER A 241 13.97 -17.13 6.25
CA SER A 241 15.11 -16.37 6.81
C SER A 241 16.38 -17.18 6.98
N LYS A 242 16.29 -18.52 7.00
CA LYS A 242 17.43 -19.43 7.17
C LYS A 242 17.66 -20.28 5.92
N ALA A 243 18.90 -20.69 5.73
CA ALA A 243 19.28 -21.58 4.65
C ALA A 243 18.86 -23.03 4.95
N ASN A 244 18.68 -23.82 3.89
CA ASN A 244 18.38 -25.25 3.89
C ASN A 244 17.08 -25.60 4.63
N ILE A 245 16.14 -24.66 4.68
CA ILE A 245 14.81 -24.89 5.22
C ILE A 245 13.75 -24.45 4.21
N VAL A 246 12.58 -25.04 4.34
CA VAL A 246 11.33 -24.51 3.83
C VAL A 246 10.53 -24.13 5.06
N GLU A 247 10.02 -22.90 5.10
CA GLU A 247 9.16 -22.49 6.20
C GLU A 247 7.86 -23.30 6.14
N GLN A 248 7.58 -24.03 7.22
CA GLN A 248 6.39 -24.88 7.32
C GLN A 248 5.14 -24.09 7.70
N ASN A 249 5.33 -22.90 8.25
CA ASN A 249 4.27 -21.99 8.66
C ASN A 249 3.60 -21.30 7.46
N ASP A 250 2.55 -20.56 7.75
CA ASP A 250 1.79 -19.77 6.78
C ASP A 250 2.68 -18.77 6.01
N PRO A 251 2.29 -18.40 4.78
CA PRO A 251 2.98 -17.39 3.99
C PRO A 251 3.15 -16.09 4.78
N VAL A 252 4.23 -15.34 4.49
CA VAL A 252 4.45 -14.03 5.11
C VAL A 252 3.89 -12.91 4.23
N ALA A 253 3.43 -11.83 4.85
CA ALA A 253 3.02 -10.64 4.12
C ALA A 253 4.24 -9.84 3.63
N TYR A 254 4.30 -9.47 2.35
CA TYR A 254 5.27 -8.48 1.84
C TYR A 254 4.69 -7.05 1.78
N ALA A 255 3.36 -6.94 1.80
CA ALA A 255 2.64 -5.68 1.82
C ALA A 255 1.30 -5.84 2.54
N TYR A 256 0.68 -4.73 2.96
CA TYR A 256 -0.61 -4.74 3.63
C TYR A 256 -1.42 -3.44 3.43
N GLU A 257 -2.73 -3.52 3.62
CA GLU A 257 -3.62 -2.36 3.76
C GLU A 257 -4.10 -2.27 5.21
N PHE A 258 -4.29 -1.04 5.69
CA PHE A 258 -4.71 -0.76 7.05
C PHE A 258 -5.97 0.11 7.04
N SER A 259 -6.84 -0.08 8.01
CA SER A 259 -7.99 0.80 8.25
C SER A 259 -7.90 1.36 9.66
N SER A 260 -8.25 2.63 9.83
CA SER A 260 -8.08 3.35 11.09
C SER A 260 -9.40 3.92 11.61
N PHE A 261 -9.54 4.02 12.93
CA PHE A 261 -10.67 4.72 13.53
C PHE A 261 -10.51 6.23 13.44
N ALA A 262 -11.64 6.94 13.46
CA ALA A 262 -11.71 8.37 13.74
C ALA A 262 -12.82 8.62 14.77
N GLY A 263 -12.54 8.29 16.03
CA GLY A 263 -13.53 8.25 17.09
C GLY A 263 -14.30 6.93 17.14
N GLU A 264 -15.49 6.95 17.72
CA GLU A 264 -16.29 5.74 18.00
C GLU A 264 -17.03 5.18 16.78
N THR A 265 -17.50 6.05 15.88
CA THR A 265 -18.49 5.67 14.86
C THR A 265 -17.94 5.70 13.43
N ILE A 266 -16.67 6.03 13.26
CA ILE A 266 -16.06 6.25 11.95
C ILE A 266 -14.84 5.36 11.81
N VAL A 267 -14.80 4.60 10.71
CA VAL A 267 -13.62 3.88 10.25
C VAL A 267 -13.22 4.44 8.89
N ILE A 268 -11.98 4.91 8.80
CA ILE A 268 -11.33 5.34 7.58
C ILE A 268 -10.74 4.09 6.91
N PRO A 269 -11.33 3.59 5.81
CA PRO A 269 -10.74 2.48 5.10
C PRO A 269 -9.44 2.92 4.43
N ARG A 270 -8.51 1.98 4.23
CA ARG A 270 -7.31 2.22 3.41
C ARG A 270 -6.53 3.46 3.87
N TYR A 271 -6.34 3.53 5.18
CA TYR A 271 -5.71 4.63 5.88
C TYR A 271 -4.24 4.74 5.51
N ILE A 272 -3.85 5.91 4.98
CA ILE A 272 -2.46 6.22 4.64
C ILE A 272 -1.91 7.48 5.34
N ALA A 273 -2.80 8.30 5.91
CA ALA A 273 -2.48 9.54 6.61
C ALA A 273 -3.74 10.07 7.31
N ASP A 274 -3.54 10.95 8.30
CA ASP A 274 -4.63 11.61 9.00
C ASP A 274 -5.50 12.46 8.04
N ILE A 275 -6.82 12.31 8.18
CA ILE A 275 -7.85 13.08 7.50
C ILE A 275 -8.62 13.84 8.58
N SER A 276 -8.49 15.17 8.59
CA SER A 276 -9.21 16.03 9.53
C SER A 276 -10.67 16.26 9.10
N ALA A 277 -10.88 16.38 7.79
CA ALA A 277 -12.19 16.60 7.18
C ALA A 277 -12.17 16.21 5.70
N LEU A 278 -13.35 15.99 5.14
CA LEU A 278 -13.56 15.83 3.71
C LEU A 278 -13.56 17.21 3.03
N ASN A 279 -12.96 17.29 1.85
CA ASN A 279 -12.83 18.52 1.07
C ASN A 279 -13.15 18.26 -0.40
N LEU A 280 -13.98 19.13 -0.99
CA LEU A 280 -14.33 19.10 -2.40
C LEU A 280 -13.74 20.31 -3.12
N SER A 281 -12.91 20.06 -4.14
CA SER A 281 -12.41 21.09 -5.05
C SER A 281 -13.14 21.02 -6.39
N LEU A 282 -13.54 22.18 -6.88
CA LEU A 282 -14.28 22.38 -8.12
C LEU A 282 -13.42 23.27 -9.03
N HIS A 283 -12.72 22.67 -9.98
CA HIS A 283 -11.81 23.35 -10.89
C HIS A 283 -12.57 23.76 -12.15
N ASN A 284 -12.70 25.05 -12.40
CA ASN A 284 -13.41 25.55 -13.59
C ASN A 284 -12.42 26.00 -14.65
N THR A 285 -12.10 25.11 -15.58
CA THR A 285 -11.30 25.44 -16.79
C THR A 285 -12.15 26.02 -17.92
N GLY A 286 -13.48 26.05 -17.75
CA GLY A 286 -14.41 26.69 -18.67
C GLY A 286 -14.54 28.20 -18.48
N SER A 287 -15.44 28.81 -19.27
CA SER A 287 -15.78 30.24 -19.16
C SER A 287 -17.10 30.52 -18.44
N TYR A 288 -17.88 29.48 -18.15
CA TYR A 288 -19.13 29.59 -17.42
C TYR A 288 -18.92 30.02 -15.98
N ILE A 289 -19.91 30.70 -15.43
CA ILE A 289 -20.07 30.84 -13.98
C ILE A 289 -20.90 29.66 -13.49
N VAL A 290 -20.47 29.02 -12.41
CA VAL A 290 -21.14 27.85 -11.82
C VAL A 290 -21.56 28.15 -10.39
N ASN A 291 -22.84 27.94 -10.06
CA ASN A 291 -23.32 27.91 -8.69
C ASN A 291 -23.39 26.44 -8.25
N ALA A 292 -22.53 26.04 -7.32
CA ALA A 292 -22.52 24.68 -6.79
C ALA A 292 -23.23 24.63 -5.44
N THR A 293 -24.13 23.65 -5.28
CA THR A 293 -24.79 23.31 -4.02
C THR A 293 -24.47 21.85 -3.70
N VAL A 294 -23.95 21.61 -2.51
CA VAL A 294 -23.65 20.27 -2.01
C VAL A 294 -24.54 19.99 -0.82
N THR A 295 -25.31 18.91 -0.91
CA THR A 295 -26.12 18.39 0.19
C THR A 295 -25.63 17.02 0.60
N TYR A 296 -25.62 16.71 1.90
CA TYR A 296 -25.19 15.43 2.45
C TYR A 296 -25.83 15.17 3.82
N THR A 297 -25.76 13.95 4.32
CA THR A 297 -26.20 13.58 5.68
C THR A 297 -24.99 13.42 6.59
N SER A 298 -25.00 14.04 7.77
CA SER A 298 -23.99 13.88 8.83
C SER A 298 -24.68 13.96 10.20
N GLY A 299 -24.28 13.10 11.14
CA GLY A 299 -24.99 12.94 12.43
C GLY A 299 -26.47 12.60 12.27
N GLY A 300 -26.85 11.94 11.18
CA GLY A 300 -28.25 11.65 10.82
C GLY A 300 -29.07 12.87 10.36
N GLN A 301 -28.45 14.04 10.18
CA GLN A 301 -29.12 15.28 9.76
C GLN A 301 -28.67 15.73 8.37
N PRO A 302 -29.58 16.26 7.53
CA PRO A 302 -29.21 16.84 6.26
C PRO A 302 -28.43 18.15 6.46
N GLN A 303 -27.40 18.33 5.64
CA GLN A 303 -26.52 19.50 5.61
C GLN A 303 -26.51 20.07 4.19
N GLU A 304 -26.29 21.38 4.08
CA GLU A 304 -26.13 22.07 2.79
C GLU A 304 -24.91 23.00 2.85
N ARG A 305 -24.16 23.05 1.75
CA ARG A 305 -23.07 24.00 1.50
C ARG A 305 -23.18 24.53 0.07
N LYS A 306 -22.78 25.78 -0.14
CA LYS A 306 -22.88 26.46 -1.44
C LYS A 306 -21.60 27.21 -1.76
N THR A 307 -21.25 27.26 -3.04
CA THR A 307 -20.16 28.10 -3.55
C THR A 307 -20.47 28.56 -4.98
N ARG A 308 -19.84 29.65 -5.41
CA ARG A 308 -19.97 30.21 -6.76
C ARG A 308 -18.60 30.40 -7.38
N ILE A 309 -18.44 29.92 -8.61
CA ILE A 309 -17.14 29.76 -9.25
C ILE A 309 -17.20 30.40 -10.63
N SER A 310 -16.39 31.44 -10.84
CA SER A 310 -16.23 32.03 -12.18
C SER A 310 -15.32 31.16 -13.06
N GLY A 311 -15.40 31.36 -14.38
CA GLY A 311 -14.52 30.68 -15.33
C GLY A 311 -13.03 30.96 -15.06
N GLY A 312 -12.20 29.94 -15.26
CA GLY A 312 -10.76 29.98 -14.98
C GLY A 312 -10.39 29.93 -13.50
N LEU A 313 -11.35 29.81 -12.58
CA LEU A 313 -11.10 29.79 -11.12
C LEU A 313 -11.40 28.41 -10.51
N THR A 314 -10.91 28.22 -9.29
CA THR A 314 -11.24 27.04 -8.48
C THR A 314 -12.07 27.47 -7.28
N GLY A 315 -13.16 26.75 -7.03
CA GLY A 315 -13.94 26.85 -5.80
C GLY A 315 -13.68 25.64 -4.90
N GLN A 316 -13.93 25.82 -3.60
CA GLN A 316 -13.81 24.74 -2.63
C GLN A 316 -15.01 24.72 -1.69
N ILE A 317 -15.35 23.52 -1.22
CA ILE A 317 -16.20 23.27 -0.06
C ILE A 317 -15.37 22.41 0.89
N THR A 318 -15.00 23.00 2.02
CA THR A 318 -14.12 22.40 3.02
C THR A 318 -14.90 22.01 4.27
N ASP A 319 -14.20 21.34 5.19
CA ASP A 319 -14.71 21.02 6.53
C ASP A 319 -16.02 20.21 6.51
N ILE A 320 -16.15 19.35 5.50
CA ILE A 320 -17.23 18.35 5.46
C ILE A 320 -16.86 17.25 6.47
N PRO A 321 -17.73 16.93 7.45
CA PRO A 321 -17.47 15.88 8.43
C PRO A 321 -17.15 14.52 7.81
N LEU A 322 -16.29 13.72 8.44
CA LEU A 322 -15.89 12.40 7.93
C LEU A 322 -17.04 11.40 7.86
N ASP A 323 -18.10 11.58 8.66
CA ASP A 323 -19.30 10.76 8.65
C ASP A 323 -20.31 11.17 7.56
N ALA A 324 -19.95 12.12 6.69
CA ALA A 324 -20.83 12.56 5.62
C ALA A 324 -21.16 11.41 4.67
N THR A 325 -22.45 11.22 4.38
CA THR A 325 -22.99 10.21 3.47
C THR A 325 -24.03 10.82 2.53
N ASN A 326 -24.41 10.09 1.49
CA ASN A 326 -25.48 10.45 0.55
C ASN A 326 -25.30 11.86 -0.03
N MET A 327 -24.11 12.13 -0.56
CA MET A 327 -23.74 13.44 -1.07
C MET A 327 -24.30 13.66 -2.48
N ASP A 328 -25.05 14.75 -2.64
CA ASP A 328 -25.57 15.27 -3.92
C ASP A 328 -24.86 16.60 -4.23
N ILE A 329 -24.14 16.65 -5.35
CA ILE A 329 -23.38 17.82 -5.81
C ILE A 329 -24.07 18.37 -7.05
N ARG A 330 -24.88 19.40 -6.87
CA ARG A 330 -25.60 20.09 -7.94
C ARG A 330 -24.78 21.29 -8.41
N MET A 331 -24.52 21.37 -9.72
CA MET A 331 -23.74 22.43 -10.35
C MET A 331 -24.58 23.11 -11.43
N ASP A 332 -25.04 24.32 -11.14
CA ASP A 332 -25.85 25.13 -12.04
C ASP A 332 -24.95 26.09 -12.84
N PHE A 333 -24.73 25.80 -14.12
CA PHE A 333 -23.98 26.65 -15.03
C PHE A 333 -24.87 27.81 -15.50
N VAL A 334 -24.47 29.06 -15.26
CA VAL A 334 -25.24 30.24 -15.65
C VAL A 334 -25.35 30.31 -17.17
N ALA A 335 -26.57 30.30 -17.70
CA ALA A 335 -26.87 30.17 -19.13
C ALA A 335 -26.37 28.86 -19.78
N GLY A 336 -26.07 27.84 -18.97
CA GLY A 336 -25.70 26.49 -19.39
C GLY A 336 -26.65 25.43 -18.82
N THR A 337 -26.18 24.20 -18.72
CA THR A 337 -26.94 23.07 -18.16
C THR A 337 -26.65 22.85 -16.68
N THR A 338 -27.62 22.34 -15.93
CA THR A 338 -27.37 21.83 -14.58
C THR A 338 -26.76 20.43 -14.67
N GLN A 339 -25.68 20.20 -13.91
CA GLN A 339 -25.08 18.88 -13.74
C GLN A 339 -25.25 18.42 -12.28
N VAL A 340 -25.38 17.11 -12.07
CA VAL A 340 -25.48 16.52 -10.73
C VAL A 340 -24.59 15.30 -10.64
N LEU A 341 -23.72 15.27 -9.64
CA LEU A 341 -22.90 14.12 -9.28
C LEU A 341 -23.28 13.61 -7.89
N ARG A 342 -23.29 12.29 -7.71
CA ARG A 342 -23.68 11.64 -6.46
C ARG A 342 -22.56 10.79 -5.91
N VAL A 343 -22.40 10.80 -4.59
CA VAL A 343 -21.43 9.98 -3.86
C VAL A 343 -22.07 9.45 -2.59
N SER A 344 -22.30 8.14 -2.51
CA SER A 344 -22.95 7.53 -1.34
C SER A 344 -22.07 7.62 -0.08
N ASN A 345 -20.77 7.33 -0.22
CA ASN A 345 -19.80 7.42 0.86
C ASN A 345 -18.51 8.10 0.35
N PRO A 346 -18.39 9.42 0.53
CA PRO A 346 -17.19 10.19 0.22
C PRO A 346 -15.93 9.66 0.91
N LEU A 347 -16.00 9.26 2.19
CA LEU A 347 -14.82 8.78 2.91
C LEU A 347 -14.20 7.53 2.26
N ASN A 348 -15.04 6.65 1.70
CA ASN A 348 -14.58 5.44 1.01
C ASN A 348 -14.08 5.68 -0.42
N THR A 349 -14.40 6.83 -1.01
CA THR A 349 -14.18 7.09 -2.45
C THR A 349 -13.15 8.19 -2.70
N TRP A 350 -13.08 9.18 -1.81
CA TRP A 350 -12.21 10.33 -1.95
C TRP A 350 -10.84 10.02 -1.36
N PHE A 351 -9.83 9.98 -2.23
CA PHE A 351 -8.45 9.74 -1.82
C PHE A 351 -8.00 10.79 -0.81
N MET A 352 -7.58 10.35 0.39
CA MET A 352 -7.21 11.22 1.51
C MET A 352 -8.30 12.25 1.89
N GLY A 353 -9.58 11.88 1.70
CA GLY A 353 -10.71 12.76 1.95
C GLY A 353 -10.85 13.93 0.97
N ARG A 354 -10.20 13.86 -0.21
CA ARG A 354 -10.23 14.92 -1.23
C ARG A 354 -10.98 14.47 -2.47
N GLY A 355 -12.10 15.11 -2.74
CA GLY A 355 -12.85 15.01 -4.00
C GLY A 355 -12.43 16.12 -4.96
N GLN A 356 -12.29 15.81 -6.24
CA GLN A 356 -11.99 16.78 -7.29
C GLN A 356 -12.95 16.64 -8.46
N ILE A 357 -13.60 17.75 -8.81
CA ILE A 357 -14.48 17.84 -9.96
C ILE A 357 -13.91 18.87 -10.93
N GLU A 358 -13.80 18.46 -12.19
CA GLU A 358 -13.44 19.33 -13.31
C GLU A 358 -14.73 19.86 -13.95
N LEU A 359 -14.85 21.19 -14.03
CA LEU A 359 -15.94 21.92 -14.65
C LEU A 359 -15.44 22.50 -15.97
N THR A 360 -16.13 22.18 -17.06
CA THR A 360 -15.70 22.48 -18.43
C THR A 360 -16.78 23.17 -19.24
N GLY A 361 -16.39 23.71 -20.39
CA GLY A 361 -17.28 24.33 -21.37
C GLY A 361 -16.96 25.80 -21.61
N TRP A 362 -17.01 26.22 -22.88
CA TRP A 362 -16.79 27.60 -23.29
C TRP A 362 -18.08 28.18 -23.83
N TRP A 363 -18.67 29.15 -23.14
CA TRP A 363 -19.89 29.82 -23.58
C TRP A 363 -19.76 30.34 -25.03
N PRO A 364 -20.76 30.13 -25.91
CA PRO A 364 -22.08 29.55 -25.65
C PRO A 364 -22.19 28.03 -25.92
N THR A 365 -21.07 27.29 -25.94
CA THR A 365 -21.06 25.82 -26.17
C THR A 365 -21.48 25.01 -24.94
N ALA A 366 -21.57 23.68 -25.06
CA ALA A 366 -21.98 22.82 -23.97
C ALA A 366 -21.07 22.94 -22.73
N SER A 367 -21.70 22.94 -21.55
CA SER A 367 -21.04 22.83 -20.24
C SER A 367 -21.00 21.39 -19.76
N GLY A 368 -19.99 21.04 -18.95
CA GLY A 368 -19.84 19.70 -18.40
C GLY A 368 -19.21 19.70 -17.01
N ALA A 369 -19.46 18.65 -16.25
CA ALA A 369 -18.83 18.40 -14.96
C ALA A 369 -18.51 16.91 -14.83
N GLN A 370 -17.30 16.58 -14.36
CA GLN A 370 -16.88 15.20 -14.16
C GLN A 370 -15.88 15.08 -13.01
N TRP A 371 -15.85 13.92 -12.37
CA TRP A 371 -14.79 13.58 -11.42
C TRP A 371 -13.44 13.53 -12.12
N LYS A 372 -12.39 13.93 -11.41
CA LYS A 372 -11.01 13.85 -11.86
C LYS A 372 -10.30 12.62 -11.31
#